data_AF-A0A950RFV0-F1
#
_entry.id   AF-A0A950RFV0-F1
#
_cell.length_a   1.000
_cell.length_b   1.000
_cell.length_c   1.000
_cell.angle_alpha   90.00
_cell.angle_beta   90.00
_cell.angle_gamma   90.00
#
_symmetry.space_group_name_H-M   'P 1'
#
loop_
_entity.id
_entity.type
_entity.pdbx_description
1 polymer ?
#
loop_
_entity_poly.entity_id
_entity_poly.type
_entity_poly.pdbx_seq_one_letter_code
_entity_poly.pdbx_strand_id
1 'polypeptide(L)' 'TQLKGEAYRDQVFAYIAREDTPRSLLFQVDVLRAVGFRQVEVLHQNSCFAAFGAFK' A
#
# COMPACT_ATOMS: atom_id res chain seq x y z
N THR A 1 0.79 -31.13 -16.05
CA THR A 1 0.33 -29.76 -15.72
C THR A 1 1.10 -29.23 -14.50
N GLN A 2 2.38 -28.88 -14.65
CA GLN A 2 3.09 -28.08 -13.65
C GLN A 2 3.64 -26.83 -14.33
N LEU A 3 3.14 -25.68 -13.92
CA LEU A 3 3.55 -24.39 -14.44
C LEU A 3 4.92 -24.04 -13.83
N LYS A 4 5.98 -24.09 -14.65
CA LYS A 4 7.32 -23.50 -14.41
C LYS A 4 8.09 -23.92 -13.13
N GLY A 5 7.57 -24.85 -12.32
CA GLY A 5 8.29 -25.45 -11.19
C GLY A 5 8.39 -24.56 -9.93
N GLU A 6 9.20 -24.99 -8.96
CA GLU A 6 9.24 -24.39 -7.61
C GLU A 6 9.81 -22.98 -7.56
N ALA A 7 10.88 -22.69 -8.32
CA ALA A 7 11.45 -21.35 -8.36
C ALA A 7 10.43 -20.31 -8.84
N TYR A 8 9.56 -20.69 -9.78
CA TYR A 8 8.48 -19.84 -10.26
C TYR A 8 7.37 -19.67 -9.21
N ARG A 9 7.01 -20.73 -8.50
CA ARG A 9 6.06 -20.67 -7.37
C ARG A 9 6.55 -19.66 -6.32
N ASP A 10 7.82 -19.76 -5.92
CA ASP A 10 8.38 -18.92 -4.87
C ASP A 10 8.48 -17.45 -5.32
N GLN A 11 8.80 -17.21 -6.60
CA GLN A 11 8.74 -15.88 -7.19
C GLN A 11 7.32 -15.29 -7.17
N VAL A 12 6.32 -16.08 -7.53
CA VAL A 12 4.91 -15.66 -7.50
C VAL A 12 4.48 -15.33 -6.06
N PHE A 13 4.84 -16.16 -5.07
CA PHE A 13 4.54 -15.85 -3.67
C PHE A 13 5.25 -14.59 -3.16
N ALA A 14 6.51 -14.37 -3.55
CA ALA A 14 7.22 -13.14 -3.20
C ALA A 14 6.56 -11.90 -3.80
N TYR A 15 6.07 -12.01 -5.04
CA TYR A 15 5.31 -10.96 -5.71
C TYR A 15 3.98 -10.67 -4.99
N ILE A 16 3.20 -11.72 -4.67
CA ILE A 16 1.95 -11.60 -3.91
C ILE A 16 2.20 -10.91 -2.57
N ALA A 17 3.19 -11.38 -1.80
CA ALA A 17 3.51 -10.80 -0.50
C ALA A 17 3.83 -9.31 -0.58
N ARG A 18 4.52 -8.88 -1.64
CA ARG A 18 4.86 -7.47 -1.87
C ARG A 18 3.62 -6.62 -2.19
N GLU A 19 2.66 -7.14 -2.94
CA GLU A 19 1.46 -6.40 -3.34
C GLU A 19 0.38 -6.40 -2.27
N ASP A 20 0.18 -7.53 -1.57
CA ASP A 20 -0.83 -7.68 -0.52
C ASP A 20 -0.43 -6.97 0.78
N THR A 21 0.86 -6.67 0.98
CA THR A 21 1.32 -5.91 2.14
C THR A 21 0.92 -4.44 1.99
N PRO A 22 0.04 -3.90 2.87
CA PRO A 22 -0.37 -2.50 2.78
C PRO A 22 0.84 -1.58 2.96
N ARG A 23 0.91 -0.53 2.13
CA ARG A 23 1.88 0.55 2.32
C ARG A 23 1.56 1.29 3.62
N SER A 24 2.59 1.80 4.29
CA SER A 24 2.41 2.57 5.53
C SER A 24 1.46 3.76 5.31
N LEU A 25 0.74 4.16 6.36
CA LEU A 25 -0.15 5.33 6.30
C LEU A 25 0.59 6.58 5.82
N LEU A 26 1.82 6.80 6.29
CA LEU A 26 2.61 7.97 5.90
C LEU A 26 2.99 7.97 4.42
N PHE A 27 3.29 6.81 3.82
CA PHE A 27 3.50 6.72 2.38
C PHE A 27 2.27 7.21 1.61
N GLN A 28 1.07 6.80 2.05
CA GLN A 28 -0.19 7.20 1.40
C GLN A 28 -0.46 8.71 1.57
N VAL A 29 -0.16 9.27 2.75
CA VAL A 29 -0.24 10.71 3.01
C VAL A 29 0.74 11.51 2.13
N ASP A 30 1.96 11.02 1.95
CA ASP A 30 2.97 11.67 1.11
C ASP A 30 2.59 11.62 -0.37
N VAL A 31 1.96 10.52 -0.83
CA VAL A 31 1.41 10.46 -2.19
C VAL A 31 0.37 11.56 -2.41
N LEU A 32 -0.54 11.81 -1.46
CA LEU A 32 -1.53 12.89 -1.57
C LEU A 32 -0.86 14.27 -1.69
N ARG A 33 0.20 14.53 -0.92
CA ARG A 33 0.98 15.77 -1.03
C ARG A 33 1.66 15.88 -2.39
N ALA A 34 2.28 14.80 -2.86
CA ALA A 34 3.03 14.77 -4.12
C ALA A 34 2.13 15.02 -5.35
N VAL A 35 0.86 14.59 -5.32
CA VAL A 35 -0.10 14.86 -6.40
C VAL A 35 -0.76 16.24 -6.31
N GLY A 36 -0.35 17.08 -5.35
CA GLY A 36 -0.71 18.50 -5.30
C GLY A 36 -1.90 18.85 -4.40
N PHE A 37 -2.36 17.95 -3.53
CA PHE A 37 -3.30 18.34 -2.49
C PHE A 37 -2.62 19.24 -1.46
N ARG A 38 -3.23 20.39 -1.18
CA ARG A 38 -2.67 21.40 -0.26
C ARG A 38 -2.89 21.05 1.20
N GLN A 39 -4.03 20.43 1.50
CA GLN A 39 -4.41 20.03 2.83
C GLN A 39 -4.66 18.53 2.85
N VAL A 40 -3.93 17.83 3.72
CA VAL A 40 -4.03 16.38 3.93
C VAL A 40 -4.19 16.14 5.42
N GLU A 41 -5.18 15.34 5.80
CA GLU A 41 -5.55 15.12 7.20
C GLU A 41 -5.66 13.63 7.51
N VAL A 42 -5.23 13.26 8.72
CA VAL A 42 -5.51 11.95 9.33
C VAL A 42 -6.57 12.19 10.40
N LEU A 43 -7.78 11.66 10.17
CA LEU A 43 -8.94 11.85 11.04
C LEU A 43 -8.93 10.87 12.21
N HIS A 44 -8.54 9.62 11.95
CA HIS A 44 -8.46 8.57 12.94
C HIS A 44 -7.46 7.51 12.52
N GLN A 45 -6.74 6.94 13.48
CA GLN A 45 -5.88 5.79 13.27
C GLN A 45 -6.04 4.81 14.43
N ASN A 46 -6.20 3.53 14.07
CA ASN A 46 -6.26 2.41 15.00
C ASN A 46 -5.53 1.22 14.37
N SER A 47 -4.31 0.95 14.86
CA SER A 47 -3.46 -0.14 14.37
C SER A 47 -3.32 -0.09 12.83
N CYS A 48 -3.69 -1.15 12.11
CA CYS A 48 -3.61 -1.22 10.65
C CYS A 48 -4.70 -0.44 9.90
N PHE A 49 -5.64 0.20 10.60
CA PHE A 49 -6.75 0.94 10.01
C PHE A 49 -6.58 2.45 10.24
N ALA A 50 -6.86 3.24 9.22
CA ALA A 50 -6.86 4.69 9.31
C ALA A 50 -7.92 5.31 8.40
N ALA A 51 -8.57 6.36 8.89
CA ALA A 51 -9.37 7.27 8.09
C ALA A 51 -8.54 8.53 7.85
N PHE A 52 -8.21 8.81 6.59
CA PHE A 52 -7.41 9.95 6.18
C PHE A 52 -7.86 10.40 4.79
N GLY A 53 -7.59 11.65 4.44
CA GLY A 53 -8.04 12.23 3.19
C GLY A 53 -7.35 13.55 2.88
N ALA A 54 -7.75 14.15 1.75
CA ALA A 54 -7.19 15.41 1.31
C ALA A 54 -8.24 16.30 0.63
N PHE A 55 -8.04 17.61 0.73
CA PHE A 55 -8.88 18.65 0.14
C PHE A 55 -8.08 19.47 -0.87
N LYS A 56 -8.74 19.87 -1.96
CA LYS A 56 -8.12 20.62 -3.07
C LYS A 56 -8.25 22.12 -2.86
#